data_AF-D7U1V1-F1
#
_entry.id   AF-D7U1V1-F1
#
_cell.length_a   1.000
_cell.length_b   1.000
_cell.length_c   1.000
_cell.angle_alpha   90.00
_cell.angle_beta   90.00
_cell.angle_gamma   90.00
#
_symmetry.space_group_name_H-M   'P 1'
#
loop_
_entity.id
_entity.type
_entity.pdbx_description
1 polymer ?
#
loop_
_entity_poly.entity_id
_entity_poly.type
_entity_poly.pdbx_seq_one_letter_code
_entity_poly.pdbx_strand_id
1 'polypeptide(L)'
;MDCFAKFGWSIEAEFDESILLWHIATDLCYYTDLNKNSISVKNTKCEACKLLSDYMLYLLVMCPFMLPDGIGQIRFQDSCAEARVFFQDKKPITNRIQASEKLLQVSTEILPSEVKGDRSKSVLFDACRLANSLQSLEREEQWQCEKKWGMISLVWVEMLCHAANQCRWNHHATQLRRGGELLTHVWLLMGHFGITEHFKISQGYARAELVVS
;
A
#
# COMPACT_ATOMS: atom_id res chain seq x y z
N MET A 1 12.92 14.42 -11.56
CA MET A 1 11.60 14.72 -10.95
C MET A 1 11.56 14.01 -9.63
N ASP A 2 11.39 14.74 -8.53
CA ASP A 2 11.32 14.13 -7.21
C ASP A 2 9.93 13.53 -7.00
N CYS A 3 9.85 12.20 -6.94
CA CYS A 3 8.59 11.50 -6.72
C CYS A 3 8.03 11.80 -5.32
N PHE A 4 8.92 12.11 -4.38
CA PHE A 4 8.53 12.51 -3.03
C PHE A 4 7.72 13.81 -3.05
N ALA A 5 8.17 14.83 -3.80
CA ALA A 5 7.41 16.07 -3.95
C ALA A 5 6.01 15.89 -4.58
N LYS A 6 5.80 14.87 -5.43
CA LYS A 6 4.52 14.62 -6.11
C LYS A 6 3.57 13.73 -5.30
N PHE A 7 4.11 12.76 -4.56
CA PHE A 7 3.33 11.71 -3.89
C PHE A 7 3.47 11.71 -2.37
N GLY A 8 4.27 12.60 -1.77
CA GLY A 8 4.55 12.66 -0.33
C GLY A 8 3.27 12.72 0.52
N TRP A 9 2.30 13.53 0.10
CA TRP A 9 0.99 13.63 0.77
C TRP A 9 0.26 12.29 0.94
N SER A 10 0.52 11.32 0.06
CA SER A 10 -0.14 10.00 0.08
C SER A 10 0.55 8.97 0.98
N ILE A 11 1.73 9.30 1.51
CA ILE A 11 2.52 8.45 2.43
C ILE A 11 2.78 9.14 3.79
N GLU A 12 2.61 10.45 3.87
CA GLU A 12 2.67 11.25 5.11
C GLU A 12 1.36 11.21 5.92
N ALA A 13 0.29 10.66 5.34
CA ALA A 13 -0.97 10.42 6.04
C ALA A 13 -0.83 9.31 7.09
N GLU A 14 -1.85 9.16 7.95
CA GLU A 14 -1.93 8.04 8.88
C GLU A 14 -1.70 6.70 8.16
N PHE A 15 -1.01 5.76 8.79
CA PHE A 15 -0.50 4.57 8.10
C PHE A 15 -1.61 3.70 7.49
N ASP A 16 -2.71 3.52 8.22
CA ASP A 16 -3.91 2.83 7.77
C ASP A 16 -4.63 3.54 6.61
N GLU A 17 -4.60 4.87 6.59
CA GLU A 17 -5.07 5.68 5.46
C GLU A 17 -4.22 5.42 4.22
N SER A 18 -2.89 5.48 4.39
CA SER A 18 -1.93 5.28 3.32
C SER A 18 -2.06 3.88 2.70
N ILE A 19 -2.22 2.82 3.52
CA ILE A 19 -2.47 1.46 3.00
C ILE A 19 -3.72 1.42 2.12
N LEU A 20 -4.85 1.94 2.61
CA LEU A 20 -6.11 1.86 1.87
C LEU A 20 -6.09 2.72 0.60
N LEU A 21 -5.51 3.91 0.69
CA LEU A 21 -5.32 4.85 -0.41
C LEU A 21 -4.48 4.23 -1.53
N TRP A 22 -3.31 3.69 -1.19
CA TRP A 22 -2.40 3.05 -2.15
C TRP A 22 -2.96 1.73 -2.67
N HIS A 23 -3.73 0.98 -1.87
CA HIS A 23 -4.38 -0.25 -2.34
C HIS A 23 -5.34 0.03 -3.49
N ILE A 24 -6.28 0.96 -3.27
CA ILE A 24 -7.26 1.34 -4.29
C ILE A 24 -6.54 1.93 -5.51
N ALA A 25 -5.55 2.81 -5.31
CA ALA A 25 -4.83 3.40 -6.42
C ALA A 25 -4.05 2.36 -7.26
N THR A 26 -3.42 1.39 -6.61
CA THR A 26 -2.72 0.27 -7.26
C THR A 26 -3.69 -0.57 -8.09
N ASP A 27 -4.89 -0.85 -7.57
CA ASP A 27 -5.95 -1.56 -8.30
C ASP A 27 -6.42 -0.82 -9.54
N LEU A 28 -6.66 0.49 -9.40
CA LEU A 28 -7.04 1.35 -10.52
C LEU A 28 -5.96 1.37 -11.60
N CYS A 29 -4.70 1.54 -11.22
CA CYS A 29 -3.56 1.50 -12.14
C CYS A 29 -3.44 0.12 -12.84
N TYR A 30 -3.55 -0.96 -12.09
CA TYR A 30 -3.46 -2.33 -12.62
C TYR A 30 -4.49 -2.62 -13.69
N TYR A 31 -5.78 -2.37 -13.40
CA TYR A 31 -6.84 -2.64 -14.37
C TYR A 31 -6.81 -1.69 -15.56
N THR A 32 -6.32 -0.47 -15.38
CA THR A 32 -6.11 0.47 -16.50
C THR A 32 -5.03 -0.03 -17.45
N ASP A 33 -3.89 -0.49 -16.91
CA ASP A 33 -2.78 -0.97 -17.73
C ASP A 33 -3.11 -2.32 -18.38
N LEU A 34 -3.88 -3.17 -17.67
CA LEU A 34 -4.41 -4.44 -18.18
C LEU A 34 -5.32 -4.23 -19.40
N ASN A 35 -6.16 -3.19 -19.39
CA ASN A 35 -7.03 -2.86 -20.52
C ASN A 35 -6.26 -2.36 -21.76
N LYS A 36 -5.13 -1.65 -21.55
CA LYS A 36 -4.30 -1.12 -22.65
C LYS A 36 -3.55 -2.22 -23.43
N ASN A 37 -3.71 -3.50 -23.09
CA ASN A 37 -2.96 -4.63 -23.67
C ASN A 37 -1.43 -4.40 -23.67
N SER A 38 -0.94 -3.61 -22.71
CA SER A 38 0.49 -3.40 -22.55
C SER A 38 1.15 -4.74 -22.23
N ILE A 39 2.18 -5.11 -23.00
CA ILE A 39 3.05 -6.26 -22.71
C ILE A 39 3.59 -6.18 -21.26
N SER A 40 3.60 -4.99 -20.64
CA SER A 40 4.02 -4.76 -19.25
C SER A 40 3.09 -5.36 -18.17
N VAL A 41 1.87 -5.81 -18.49
CA VAL A 41 1.01 -6.48 -17.48
C VAL A 41 1.51 -7.89 -17.17
N LYS A 42 2.33 -8.48 -18.06
CA LYS A 42 3.12 -9.69 -17.78
C LYS A 42 4.44 -9.39 -17.05
N ASN A 43 4.65 -8.15 -16.58
CA ASN A 43 5.81 -7.80 -15.77
C ASN A 43 5.60 -8.29 -14.34
N THR A 44 6.52 -9.12 -13.86
CA THR A 44 6.54 -9.68 -12.50
C THR A 44 6.40 -8.63 -11.40
N LYS A 45 6.86 -7.38 -11.63
CA LYS A 45 6.71 -6.29 -10.65
C LYS A 45 5.26 -5.86 -10.47
N CYS A 46 4.47 -5.80 -11.54
CA CYS A 46 3.07 -5.37 -11.49
C CYS A 46 2.23 -6.38 -10.69
N GLU A 47 2.41 -7.67 -10.99
CA GLU A 47 1.79 -8.77 -10.25
C GLU A 47 2.23 -8.79 -8.78
N ALA A 48 3.53 -8.62 -8.51
CA ALA A 48 4.05 -8.53 -7.14
C ALA A 48 3.46 -7.34 -6.37
N CYS A 49 3.33 -6.16 -7.00
CA CYS A 49 2.68 -5.00 -6.38
C CYS A 49 1.22 -5.29 -6.03
N LYS A 50 0.48 -5.98 -6.89
CA LYS A 50 -0.90 -6.37 -6.59
C LYS A 50 -0.98 -7.35 -5.44
N LEU A 51 -0.11 -8.36 -5.41
CA LEU A 51 -0.07 -9.31 -4.31
C LEU A 51 0.27 -8.64 -2.98
N LEU A 52 1.25 -7.73 -2.97
CA LEU A 52 1.61 -6.95 -1.77
C LEU A 52 0.47 -6.03 -1.33
N SER A 53 -0.14 -5.33 -2.29
CA SER A 53 -1.30 -4.47 -2.05
C SER A 53 -2.48 -5.24 -1.43
N ASP A 54 -2.84 -6.40 -1.99
CA ASP A 54 -3.92 -7.24 -1.50
C ASP A 54 -3.60 -7.79 -0.10
N TYR A 55 -2.33 -8.14 0.15
CA TYR A 55 -1.86 -8.59 1.46
C TYR A 55 -1.90 -7.49 2.52
N MET A 56 -1.47 -6.27 2.19
CA MET A 56 -1.53 -5.13 3.12
C MET A 56 -2.97 -4.75 3.45
N LEU A 57 -3.89 -4.82 2.47
CA LEU A 57 -5.33 -4.67 2.73
C LEU A 57 -5.86 -5.80 3.64
N TYR A 58 -5.43 -7.05 3.40
CA TYR A 58 -5.79 -8.17 4.27
C TYR A 58 -5.35 -7.92 5.71
N LEU A 59 -4.12 -7.44 5.95
CA LEU A 59 -3.68 -7.08 7.29
C LEU A 59 -4.55 -5.99 7.89
N LEU A 60 -4.88 -4.96 7.11
CA LEU A 60 -5.71 -3.84 7.56
C LEU A 60 -7.11 -4.27 8.03
N VAL A 61 -7.74 -5.22 7.34
CA VAL A 61 -9.13 -5.61 7.59
C VAL A 61 -9.25 -6.84 8.49
N MET A 62 -8.37 -7.82 8.32
CA MET A 62 -8.48 -9.14 8.96
C MET A 62 -7.51 -9.32 10.13
N CYS A 63 -6.35 -8.66 10.09
CA CYS A 63 -5.32 -8.75 11.13
C CYS A 63 -4.87 -7.37 11.64
N PRO A 64 -5.79 -6.43 11.99
CA PRO A 64 -5.41 -5.05 12.33
C PRO A 64 -4.47 -4.96 13.54
N PHE A 65 -4.49 -5.96 14.44
CA PHE A 65 -3.57 -6.08 15.57
C PHE A 65 -2.09 -6.24 15.18
N MET A 66 -1.79 -6.51 13.90
CA MET A 66 -0.43 -6.59 13.35
C MET A 66 0.04 -5.27 12.73
N LEU A 67 -0.80 -4.23 12.73
CA LEU A 67 -0.45 -2.91 12.20
C LEU A 67 -0.40 -1.89 13.35
N PRO A 68 0.21 -0.71 13.11
CA PRO A 68 0.04 0.46 13.98
C PRO A 68 -1.43 0.73 14.30
N ASP A 69 -1.70 1.22 15.52
CA ASP A 69 -3.04 1.63 15.93
C ASP A 69 -3.57 2.73 15.00
N GLY A 70 -4.86 2.66 14.65
CA GLY A 70 -5.49 3.59 13.70
C GLY A 70 -6.99 3.37 13.60
N ILE A 71 -7.62 3.99 12.60
CA ILE A 71 -9.06 3.90 12.32
C ILE A 71 -9.34 3.15 11.00
N GLY A 72 -8.47 2.20 10.64
CA GLY A 72 -8.46 1.52 9.35
C GLY A 72 -9.79 0.85 9.01
N GLN A 73 -10.43 0.24 10.00
CA GLN A 73 -11.76 -0.37 9.86
C GLN A 73 -12.82 0.67 9.45
N ILE A 74 -12.80 1.86 10.06
CA ILE A 74 -13.74 2.96 9.77
C ILE A 74 -13.48 3.46 8.35
N ARG A 75 -12.21 3.75 8.01
CA ARG A 75 -11.80 4.19 6.67
C ARG A 75 -12.22 3.18 5.58
N PHE A 76 -12.04 1.89 5.83
CA PHE A 76 -12.45 0.82 4.93
C PHE A 76 -13.97 0.79 4.73
N GLN A 77 -14.74 0.85 5.82
CA GLN A 77 -16.21 0.84 5.78
C GLN A 77 -16.76 2.06 5.03
N ASP A 78 -16.25 3.25 5.34
CA ASP A 78 -16.62 4.49 4.69
C ASP A 78 -16.29 4.47 3.20
N SER A 79 -15.10 4.00 2.83
CA SER A 79 -14.69 3.87 1.42
C SER A 79 -15.57 2.88 0.65
N CYS A 80 -15.94 1.77 1.29
CA CYS A 80 -16.89 0.82 0.72
C CYS A 80 -18.30 1.40 0.58
N ALA A 81 -18.77 2.17 1.57
CA ALA A 81 -20.07 2.83 1.52
C ALA A 81 -20.11 3.86 0.39
N GLU A 82 -19.06 4.68 0.25
CA GLU A 82 -18.94 5.63 -0.84
C GLU A 82 -18.89 4.94 -2.21
N ALA A 83 -18.12 3.87 -2.35
CA ALA A 83 -18.05 3.11 -3.59
C ALA A 83 -19.44 2.55 -3.97
N ARG A 84 -20.20 2.04 -2.99
CA ARG A 84 -21.58 1.56 -3.23
C ARG A 84 -22.48 2.68 -3.74
N VAL A 85 -22.48 3.84 -3.09
CA VAL A 85 -23.28 5.00 -3.53
C VAL A 85 -22.86 5.45 -4.93
N PHE A 86 -21.57 5.52 -5.20
CA PHE A 86 -21.03 5.92 -6.50
C PHE A 86 -21.49 5.01 -7.65
N PHE A 87 -21.66 3.71 -7.39
CA PHE A 87 -22.04 2.74 -8.41
C PHE A 87 -23.55 2.47 -8.48
N GLN A 88 -24.34 2.96 -7.52
CA GLN A 88 -25.77 2.66 -7.41
C GLN A 88 -26.60 3.09 -8.63
N ASP A 89 -26.35 4.30 -9.15
CA ASP A 89 -27.13 4.88 -10.27
C ASP A 89 -26.49 4.64 -11.65
N LYS A 90 -25.43 3.83 -11.71
CA LYS A 90 -24.68 3.61 -12.94
C LYS A 90 -25.16 2.34 -13.64
N LYS A 91 -25.03 2.31 -14.97
CA LYS A 91 -25.20 1.08 -15.76
C LYS A 91 -24.44 -0.08 -15.09
N PRO A 92 -25.04 -1.29 -15.05
CA PRO A 92 -24.45 -2.43 -14.36
C PRO A 92 -23.01 -2.65 -14.82
N ILE A 93 -22.11 -2.73 -13.86
CA ILE A 93 -20.68 -2.92 -14.09
C ILE A 93 -20.43 -4.41 -14.20
N THR A 94 -19.87 -4.85 -15.33
CA THR A 94 -19.70 -6.28 -15.61
C THR A 94 -18.31 -6.80 -15.24
N ASN A 95 -17.32 -5.92 -15.05
CA ASN A 95 -15.97 -6.30 -14.67
C ASN A 95 -15.19 -5.17 -13.96
N ARG A 96 -14.02 -5.51 -13.41
CA ARG A 96 -13.15 -4.57 -12.68
C ARG A 96 -12.53 -3.48 -13.58
N ILE A 97 -12.31 -3.76 -14.86
CA ILE A 97 -11.80 -2.76 -15.83
C ILE A 97 -12.79 -1.60 -15.97
N GLN A 98 -14.07 -1.91 -16.22
CA GLN A 98 -15.12 -0.90 -16.34
C GLN A 98 -15.33 -0.13 -15.03
N ALA A 99 -15.18 -0.78 -13.88
CA ALA A 99 -15.24 -0.12 -12.59
C ALA A 99 -14.12 0.93 -12.45
N SER A 100 -12.89 0.54 -12.77
CA SER A 100 -11.73 1.42 -12.71
C SER A 100 -11.83 2.59 -13.67
N GLU A 101 -12.25 2.36 -14.92
CA GLU A 101 -12.47 3.44 -15.89
C GLU A 101 -13.48 4.47 -15.39
N LYS A 102 -14.60 4.02 -14.83
CA LYS A 102 -15.63 4.91 -14.27
C LYS A 102 -15.13 5.71 -13.06
N LEU A 103 -14.32 5.11 -12.20
CA LEU A 103 -13.72 5.78 -11.04
C LEU A 103 -12.69 6.85 -11.47
N LEU A 104 -11.88 6.54 -12.47
CA LEU A 104 -10.86 7.47 -12.97
C LEU A 104 -11.43 8.66 -13.76
N GLN A 105 -12.66 8.56 -14.25
CA GLN A 105 -13.40 9.65 -14.92
C GLN A 105 -13.97 10.69 -13.96
N VAL A 106 -13.94 10.45 -12.64
CA VAL A 106 -14.44 11.42 -11.65
C VAL A 106 -13.54 12.65 -11.65
N SER A 107 -14.14 13.84 -11.72
CA SER A 107 -13.38 15.08 -11.58
C SER A 107 -12.75 15.14 -10.19
N THR A 108 -11.46 15.41 -10.16
CA THR A 108 -10.69 15.54 -8.93
C THR A 108 -10.14 16.94 -8.72
N GLU A 109 -10.79 17.93 -9.35
CA GLU A 109 -10.41 19.35 -9.27
C GLU A 109 -10.64 19.93 -7.87
N ILE A 110 -11.69 19.45 -7.17
CA ILE A 110 -12.00 19.79 -5.78
C ILE A 110 -11.47 18.68 -4.88
N LEU A 111 -10.84 19.05 -3.77
CA LEU A 111 -10.28 18.07 -2.85
C LEU A 111 -11.43 17.31 -2.17
N PRO A 112 -11.40 15.96 -2.08
CA PRO A 112 -12.49 15.20 -1.45
C PRO A 112 -12.82 15.64 -0.02
N SER A 113 -11.82 16.14 0.73
CA SER A 113 -12.01 16.70 2.06
C SER A 113 -12.81 18.01 2.08
N GLU A 114 -12.78 18.82 1.01
CA GLU A 114 -13.59 20.04 0.88
C GLU A 114 -15.07 19.73 0.64
N VAL A 115 -15.37 18.58 0.03
CA VAL A 115 -16.75 18.14 -0.27
C VAL A 115 -17.39 17.46 0.94
N LYS A 116 -16.62 16.62 1.66
CA LYS A 116 -17.14 15.79 2.75
C LYS A 116 -16.98 16.40 4.14
N GLY A 117 -15.97 17.25 4.32
CA GLY A 117 -15.50 17.63 5.65
C GLY A 117 -15.16 16.41 6.49
N ASP A 118 -15.35 16.50 7.80
CA ASP A 118 -15.03 15.42 8.76
C ASP A 118 -16.13 14.35 8.88
N ARG A 119 -17.14 14.37 7.99
CA ARG A 119 -18.30 13.45 8.07
C ARG A 119 -18.00 12.03 7.59
N SER A 120 -16.94 11.86 6.81
CA SER A 120 -16.50 10.56 6.30
C SER A 120 -15.00 10.53 6.21
N LYS A 121 -14.43 9.38 6.58
CA LYS A 121 -13.00 9.06 6.47
C LYS A 121 -12.69 8.25 5.20
N SER A 122 -13.59 8.25 4.22
CA SER A 122 -13.38 7.55 2.95
C SER A 122 -12.21 8.15 2.18
N VAL A 123 -11.35 7.27 1.64
CA VAL A 123 -10.20 7.63 0.79
C VAL A 123 -10.44 7.35 -0.70
N LEU A 124 -11.65 6.94 -1.11
CA LEU A 124 -11.91 6.45 -2.47
C LEU A 124 -11.51 7.46 -3.55
N PHE A 125 -11.94 8.72 -3.41
CA PHE A 125 -11.64 9.75 -4.42
C PHE A 125 -10.22 10.30 -4.31
N ASP A 126 -9.61 10.26 -3.13
CA ASP A 126 -8.17 10.54 -3.01
C ASP A 126 -7.34 9.44 -3.67
N ALA A 127 -7.78 8.19 -3.61
CA ALA A 127 -7.13 7.09 -4.32
C ALA A 127 -7.28 7.25 -5.84
N CYS A 128 -8.43 7.76 -6.32
CA CYS A 128 -8.61 8.12 -7.72
C CYS A 128 -7.63 9.24 -8.15
N ARG A 129 -7.41 10.25 -7.29
CA ARG A 129 -6.41 11.31 -7.49
C ARG A 129 -5.00 10.76 -7.59
N LEU A 130 -4.63 9.87 -6.66
CA LEU A 130 -3.33 9.22 -6.66
C LEU A 130 -3.14 8.38 -7.92
N ALA A 131 -4.12 7.55 -8.29
CA ALA A 131 -4.08 6.73 -9.50
C ALA A 131 -3.95 7.58 -10.78
N ASN A 132 -4.70 8.68 -10.89
CA ASN A 132 -4.58 9.61 -12.01
C ASN A 132 -3.19 10.25 -12.09
N SER A 133 -2.63 10.63 -10.93
CA SER A 133 -1.28 11.20 -10.83
C SER A 133 -0.18 10.18 -11.20
N LEU A 134 -0.36 8.91 -10.83
CA LEU A 134 0.52 7.80 -11.24
C LEU A 134 0.44 7.56 -12.74
N GLN A 135 -0.76 7.58 -13.33
CA GLN A 135 -0.93 7.40 -14.78
C GLN A 135 -0.42 8.61 -15.59
N SER A 136 -0.45 9.81 -15.00
CA SER A 136 0.15 11.04 -15.56
C SER A 136 1.65 10.89 -15.78
N LEU A 137 2.36 10.09 -14.97
CA LEU A 137 3.80 9.83 -15.16
C LEU A 137 4.10 9.25 -16.55
N GLU A 138 3.27 8.33 -17.04
CA GLU A 138 3.45 7.74 -18.38
C GLU A 138 3.02 8.71 -19.49
N ARG A 139 1.87 9.38 -19.30
CA ARG A 139 1.27 10.22 -20.35
C ARG A 139 1.99 11.56 -20.55
N GLU A 140 2.35 12.22 -19.46
CA GLU A 140 2.87 13.59 -19.45
C GLU A 140 4.39 13.60 -19.25
N GLU A 141 4.90 12.79 -18.32
CA GLU A 141 6.32 12.74 -17.99
C GLU A 141 7.10 11.66 -18.76
N GLN A 142 6.44 10.96 -19.69
CA GLN A 142 7.03 9.95 -20.58
C GLN A 142 7.76 8.82 -19.83
N TRP A 143 7.28 8.45 -18.64
CA TRP A 143 7.79 7.29 -17.93
C TRP A 143 7.43 5.99 -18.67
N GLN A 144 8.38 5.05 -18.67
CA GLN A 144 8.08 3.66 -19.01
C GLN A 144 7.19 3.04 -17.92
N CYS A 145 6.32 2.12 -18.31
CA CYS A 145 5.40 1.45 -17.39
C CYS A 145 6.16 0.68 -16.30
N GLU A 146 7.27 0.04 -16.67
CA GLU A 146 8.20 -0.66 -15.78
C GLU A 146 8.73 0.26 -14.67
N LYS A 147 8.98 1.53 -15.00
CA LYS A 147 9.49 2.53 -14.06
C LYS A 147 8.40 2.96 -13.08
N LYS A 148 7.16 3.17 -13.57
CA LYS A 148 5.99 3.46 -12.72
C LYS A 148 5.75 2.33 -11.72
N TRP A 149 5.68 1.08 -12.19
CA TRP A 149 5.51 -0.09 -11.32
C TRP A 149 6.71 -0.34 -10.41
N GLY A 150 7.92 0.02 -10.84
CA GLY A 150 9.10 0.03 -9.97
C GLY A 150 8.94 0.98 -8.77
N MET A 151 8.37 2.17 -8.98
CA MET A 151 8.11 3.12 -7.90
C MET A 151 6.98 2.64 -6.98
N ILE A 152 5.87 2.15 -7.53
CA ILE A 152 4.77 1.57 -6.74
C ILE A 152 5.28 0.40 -5.88
N SER A 153 6.16 -0.44 -6.44
CA SER A 153 6.80 -1.54 -5.70
C SER A 153 7.63 -1.06 -4.52
N LEU A 154 8.35 0.06 -4.66
CA LEU A 154 9.15 0.61 -3.56
C LEU A 154 8.26 1.07 -2.42
N VAL A 155 7.15 1.75 -2.72
CA VAL A 155 6.18 2.18 -1.72
C VAL A 155 5.61 1.00 -0.95
N TRP A 156 5.20 -0.08 -1.64
CA TRP A 156 4.68 -1.27 -0.96
C TRP A 156 5.73 -1.99 -0.11
N VAL A 157 6.98 -2.08 -0.58
CA VAL A 157 8.07 -2.66 0.22
C VAL A 157 8.34 -1.80 1.46
N GLU A 158 8.33 -0.48 1.33
CA GLU A 158 8.53 0.44 2.45
C GLU A 158 7.40 0.31 3.49
N MET A 159 6.14 0.30 3.05
CA MET A 159 5.00 0.08 3.94
C MET A 159 5.04 -1.31 4.62
N LEU A 160 5.44 -2.35 3.90
CA LEU A 160 5.58 -3.70 4.44
C LEU A 160 6.66 -3.75 5.52
N CYS A 161 7.83 -3.14 5.26
CA CYS A 161 8.92 -3.01 6.23
C CYS A 161 8.49 -2.18 7.45
N HIS A 162 7.76 -1.09 7.24
CA HIS A 162 7.23 -0.27 8.32
C HIS A 162 6.26 -1.06 9.20
N ALA A 163 5.27 -1.73 8.60
CA ALA A 163 4.33 -2.60 9.32
C ALA A 163 5.05 -3.71 10.09
N ALA A 164 6.06 -4.35 9.48
CA ALA A 164 6.84 -5.39 10.11
C ALA A 164 7.63 -4.87 11.33
N ASN A 165 8.17 -3.66 11.24
CA ASN A 165 8.86 -3.03 12.37
C ASN A 165 7.91 -2.58 13.48
N GLN A 166 6.71 -2.10 13.16
CA GLN A 166 5.77 -1.58 14.16
C GLN A 166 4.89 -2.67 14.80
N CYS A 167 4.77 -3.82 14.16
CA CYS A 167 4.06 -4.95 14.71
C CYS A 167 4.73 -5.45 15.99
N ARG A 168 3.95 -5.59 17.07
CA ARG A 168 4.48 -6.01 18.37
C ARG A 168 5.03 -7.44 18.28
N TRP A 169 6.17 -7.68 18.93
CA TRP A 169 6.86 -8.99 18.90
C TRP A 169 5.97 -10.16 19.33
N ASN A 170 5.02 -9.96 20.25
CA ASN A 170 4.10 -11.00 20.70
C ASN A 170 3.06 -11.39 19.62
N HIS A 171 2.67 -10.44 18.76
CA HIS A 171 1.81 -10.73 17.60
C HIS A 171 2.57 -11.51 16.53
N HIS A 172 3.83 -11.14 16.25
CA HIS A 172 4.73 -11.96 15.42
C HIS A 172 4.88 -13.39 15.95
N ALA A 173 5.16 -13.55 17.24
CA ALA A 173 5.31 -14.86 17.88
C ALA A 173 4.02 -15.71 17.80
N THR A 174 2.85 -15.08 17.93
CA THR A 174 1.55 -15.75 17.82
C THR A 174 1.32 -16.28 16.40
N GLN A 175 1.69 -15.51 15.37
CA GLN A 175 1.53 -15.94 13.98
C GLN A 175 2.55 -16.99 13.56
N LEU A 176 3.79 -16.93 14.07
CA LEU A 176 4.80 -17.99 13.83
C LEU A 176 4.29 -19.37 14.24
N ARG A 177 3.56 -19.45 15.36
CA ARG A 177 2.95 -20.71 15.83
C ARG A 177 1.88 -21.26 14.88
N ARG A 178 1.31 -20.42 14.02
CA ARG A 178 0.31 -20.78 13.00
C ARG A 178 0.94 -21.00 11.61
N GLY A 179 2.25 -20.74 11.48
CA GLY A 179 3.04 -20.90 10.26
C GLY A 179 3.00 -19.67 9.33
N GLY A 180 4.00 -19.58 8.43
CA GLY A 180 3.91 -18.90 7.12
C GLY A 180 3.65 -17.39 7.03
N GLU A 181 3.49 -16.65 8.13
CA GLU A 181 3.09 -15.23 8.07
C GLU A 181 4.19 -14.33 7.46
N LEU A 182 3.91 -13.74 6.29
CA LEU A 182 4.87 -12.97 5.49
C LEU A 182 5.47 -11.80 6.28
N LEU A 183 4.64 -11.02 6.99
CA LEU A 183 5.10 -9.88 7.79
C LEU A 183 6.14 -10.29 8.82
N THR A 184 6.00 -11.48 9.39
CA THR A 184 6.97 -11.99 10.39
C THR A 184 8.27 -12.43 9.73
N HIS A 185 8.22 -12.99 8.53
CA HIS A 185 9.44 -13.30 7.77
C HIS A 185 10.19 -12.03 7.37
N VAL A 186 9.46 -10.97 6.96
CA VAL A 186 10.05 -9.67 6.67
C VAL A 186 10.71 -9.08 7.91
N TRP A 187 10.03 -9.11 9.06
CA TRP A 187 10.60 -8.65 10.34
C TRP A 187 11.90 -9.39 10.70
N LEU A 188 11.91 -10.73 10.60
CA LEU A 188 13.11 -11.54 10.85
C LEU A 188 14.24 -11.24 9.86
N LEU A 189 13.91 -11.06 8.58
CA LEU A 189 14.88 -10.73 7.53
C LEU A 189 15.52 -9.36 7.78
N MET A 190 14.70 -8.36 8.13
CA MET A 190 15.18 -7.04 8.53
C MET A 190 16.10 -7.13 9.76
N GLY A 191 15.75 -7.97 10.74
CA GLY A 191 16.58 -8.22 11.92
C GLY A 191 17.93 -8.84 11.57
N HIS A 192 17.93 -9.83 10.67
CA HIS A 192 19.15 -10.46 10.17
C HIS A 192 20.08 -9.46 9.44
N PHE A 193 19.51 -8.48 8.72
CA PHE A 193 20.28 -7.43 8.06
C PHE A 193 20.59 -6.21 8.95
N GLY A 194 20.17 -6.21 10.22
CA GLY A 194 20.40 -5.11 11.16
C GLY A 194 19.58 -3.84 10.87
N ILE A 195 18.44 -3.98 10.17
CA ILE A 195 17.56 -2.87 9.74
C ILE A 195 16.43 -2.61 10.75
N THR A 196 16.23 -3.50 11.72
CA THR A 196 15.18 -3.35 12.75
C THR A 196 15.64 -2.49 13.92
N GLU A 197 14.77 -1.60 14.42
CA GLU A 197 15.02 -0.83 15.66
C GLU A 197 14.98 -1.68 16.93
N HIS A 198 14.32 -2.84 16.87
CA HIS A 198 14.12 -3.76 17.99
C HIS A 198 15.38 -4.54 18.41
N PHE A 199 16.34 -4.68 17.49
CA PHE A 199 17.59 -5.40 17.72
C PHE A 199 18.78 -4.46 17.55
N LYS A 200 18.86 -3.41 18.37
CA LYS A 200 20.14 -2.72 18.57
C LYS A 200 21.07 -3.69 19.29
N ILE A 201 21.91 -4.39 18.52
CA ILE A 201 23.07 -5.09 19.08
C ILE A 201 23.92 -4.00 19.72
N SER A 202 23.85 -3.86 21.05
CA SER A 202 24.84 -3.09 21.78
C SER A 202 26.20 -3.67 21.41
N GLN A 203 27.07 -2.88 20.76
CA GLN A 203 28.51 -3.16 20.75
C GLN A 203 28.95 -3.25 22.21
N GLY A 204 28.96 -4.46 22.76
CA GLY A 204 28.98 -4.59 24.21
C GLY A 204 28.92 -6.01 24.74
N TYR A 205 29.43 -7.00 24.00
CA TYR A 205 30.07 -8.16 24.61
C TYR A 205 31.26 -8.52 23.74
N ALA A 206 32.45 -8.19 24.24
CA ALA A 206 33.71 -8.63 23.70
C ALA A 206 33.64 -10.13 23.41
N ARG A 207 33.97 -10.53 22.17
CA ARG A 207 34.43 -11.89 21.91
C ARG A 207 35.65 -12.09 22.81
N ALA A 208 35.52 -12.92 23.85
CA ALA A 208 36.68 -13.38 24.57
C ALA A 208 37.52 -14.21 23.59
N GLU A 209 38.65 -13.66 23.15
CA GLU A 209 39.67 -14.44 22.46
C GLU A 209 40.28 -15.41 23.46
N LEU A 210 40.10 -16.70 23.18
CA LEU A 210 40.67 -17.79 23.96
C LEU A 210 42.12 -17.94 23.50
N VAL A 211 43.04 -17.26 24.17
CA VAL A 211 44.48 -17.51 24.00
C VAL A 211 44.81 -18.80 24.72
N VAL A 212 45.03 -19.86 23.95
CA VAL A 212 45.60 -21.12 24.45
C VAL A 212 47.11 -20.90 24.52
N SER A 213 47.65 -20.90 25.75
CA SER A 213 49.09 -20.94 26.04
C SER A 213 49.66 -22.34 25.89
#